data_AF-A0A934KJS3-F1
#
_entry.id   AF-A0A934KJS3-F1
#
_cell.length_a   1.000
_cell.length_b   1.000
_cell.length_c   1.000
_cell.angle_alpha   90.00
_cell.angle_beta   90.00
_cell.angle_gamma   90.00
#
_symmetry.space_group_name_H-M   'P 1'
#
loop_
_entity.id
_entity.type
_entity.pdbx_description
1 polymer ?
#
loop_
_entity_poly.entity_id
_entity_poly.type
_entity_poly.pdbx_seq_one_letter_code
_entity_poly.pdbx_strand_id
1 'polypeptide(L)'
;MTKHETSGPRTVIANISLSLDGRVNGLGGDYDMGWIVPHALTDAAREHMVRVTSTATTVLLGRKNYQGFGSYWPAVAKDENADQRDRTFAQWLDSVEKVVFSSTLTDATWSNSRIVDRDPAEVVKQLRQQGEGNIIVLASVSVIRNLLYADELDRLTITLCPELVGGGAQLFAEGLPASSWTLSDMSTTESGAICPVYDRVRSGDRRVVDQGYGGASPQATTMPASLAPRILRVPGLPLAGSVWDPGPEPATAPRATAPRATATVHWMDWLGWFIPRGLLHRPVTESLAPPDPADLSQLDELRDLGSRLELPHPVSALLEFASEKEALSAVDALARDGFACKVRAMQDGRWSLRATSTLVPTPGTITRLRERLSASCETLSGTYVGWDAPPVY
;
A
#
# COMPACT_ATOMS: atom_id res chain seq x y z
N MET A 1 -18.01 -9.47 -43.27
CA MET A 1 -16.85 -8.91 -42.56
C MET A 1 -17.11 -7.43 -42.33
N THR A 2 -17.77 -7.09 -41.23
CA THR A 2 -17.96 -5.71 -40.80
C THR A 2 -16.76 -5.31 -39.97
N LYS A 3 -15.89 -4.47 -40.55
CA LYS A 3 -14.84 -3.75 -39.84
C LYS A 3 -15.55 -2.85 -38.81
N HIS A 4 -15.46 -3.19 -37.53
CA HIS A 4 -15.78 -2.22 -36.47
C HIS A 4 -14.56 -1.31 -36.32
N GLU A 5 -14.52 -0.24 -37.11
CA GLU A 5 -13.68 0.93 -36.82
C GLU A 5 -14.16 1.53 -35.49
N THR A 6 -13.45 1.25 -34.41
CA THR A 6 -13.56 2.00 -33.17
C THR A 6 -12.44 3.04 -33.13
N SER A 7 -12.48 4.01 -34.06
CA SER A 7 -11.59 5.16 -34.04
C SER A 7 -12.09 6.19 -33.01
N GLY A 8 -12.02 5.81 -31.74
CA GLY A 8 -11.99 6.75 -30.62
C GLY A 8 -10.54 6.91 -30.14
N PRO A 9 -10.17 8.05 -29.51
CA PRO A 9 -8.84 8.18 -28.92
C PRO A 9 -8.59 7.07 -27.89
N ARG A 10 -7.39 6.46 -27.92
CA ARG A 10 -6.99 5.39 -26.98
C ARG A 10 -7.20 5.85 -25.54
N THR A 11 -7.89 5.07 -24.71
CA THR A 11 -8.12 5.41 -23.30
C THR A 11 -6.86 5.12 -22.48
N VAL A 12 -6.47 6.05 -21.60
CA VAL A 12 -5.35 5.86 -20.67
C VAL A 12 -5.89 5.51 -19.28
N ILE A 13 -5.56 4.31 -18.84
CA ILE A 13 -6.10 3.68 -17.63
C ILE A 13 -4.96 3.52 -16.63
N ALA A 14 -5.18 3.82 -15.35
CA ALA A 14 -4.27 3.43 -14.28
C ALA A 14 -4.93 2.37 -13.42
N ASN A 15 -4.19 1.31 -13.13
CA ASN A 15 -4.59 0.26 -12.20
C ASN A 15 -3.66 0.24 -10.99
N ILE A 16 -4.22 0.25 -9.79
CA ILE A 16 -3.44 0.27 -8.55
C ILE A 16 -4.23 -0.26 -7.35
N SER A 17 -3.53 -0.87 -6.40
CA SER A 17 -4.09 -1.22 -5.08
C SER A 17 -3.78 -0.13 -4.05
N LEU A 18 -4.75 0.20 -3.20
CA LEU A 18 -4.62 1.19 -2.13
C LEU A 18 -5.15 0.64 -0.82
N SER A 19 -4.55 1.05 0.30
CA SER A 19 -5.12 0.88 1.63
C SER A 19 -6.27 1.88 1.87
N LEU A 20 -7.06 1.69 2.93
CA LEU A 20 -8.14 2.63 3.32
C LEU A 20 -7.61 4.04 3.60
N ASP A 21 -6.38 4.17 4.11
CA ASP A 21 -5.69 5.44 4.32
C ASP A 21 -4.91 5.96 3.09
N GLY A 22 -5.18 5.38 1.91
CA GLY A 22 -4.69 5.87 0.61
C GLY A 22 -3.23 5.57 0.31
N ARG A 23 -2.65 4.56 0.97
CA ARG A 23 -1.24 4.17 0.84
C ARG A 23 -1.06 3.14 -0.27
N VAL A 24 0.07 3.25 -0.96
CA VAL A 24 0.49 2.29 -1.99
C VAL A 24 1.42 1.22 -1.43
N ASN A 25 2.12 1.49 -0.33
CA ASN A 25 3.04 0.60 0.38
C ASN A 25 3.05 0.94 1.87
N GLY A 26 3.62 0.07 2.70
CA GLY A 26 3.78 0.30 4.12
C GLY A 26 5.05 1.04 4.55
N LEU A 27 5.21 1.16 5.86
CA LEU A 27 6.33 1.86 6.50
C LEU A 27 7.70 1.20 6.21
N GLY A 28 7.72 -0.08 5.82
CA GLY A 28 8.92 -0.80 5.42
C GLY A 28 9.51 -0.37 4.07
N GLY A 29 8.93 0.61 3.39
CA GLY A 29 9.43 1.16 2.12
C GLY A 29 8.78 0.52 0.90
N ASP A 30 9.37 0.72 -0.28
CA ASP A 30 8.74 0.39 -1.58
C ASP A 30 8.32 -1.09 -1.74
N TYR A 31 8.93 -1.99 -0.97
CA TYR A 31 8.67 -3.43 -1.04
C TYR A 31 7.73 -3.92 0.07
N ASP A 32 7.26 -3.03 0.96
CA ASP A 32 6.30 -3.35 2.01
C ASP A 32 4.87 -3.40 1.46
N MET A 33 4.60 -4.46 0.69
CA MET A 33 3.39 -4.64 -0.11
C MET A 33 2.61 -5.90 0.28
N GLY A 34 3.05 -6.61 1.33
CA GLY A 34 2.51 -7.91 1.72
C GLY A 34 1.02 -7.88 2.06
N TRP A 35 0.53 -6.75 2.59
CA TRP A 35 -0.88 -6.54 2.90
C TRP A 35 -1.80 -6.59 1.68
N ILE A 36 -1.29 -6.41 0.45
CA ILE A 36 -2.10 -6.48 -0.78
C ILE A 36 -2.43 -7.93 -1.15
N VAL A 37 -1.54 -8.87 -0.80
CA VAL A 37 -1.58 -10.26 -1.30
C VAL A 37 -2.91 -10.97 -1.00
N PRO A 38 -3.46 -10.93 0.24
CA PRO A 38 -4.74 -11.59 0.54
C PRO A 38 -5.91 -11.08 -0.30
N HIS A 39 -5.84 -9.82 -0.76
CA HIS A 39 -6.89 -9.20 -1.56
C HIS A 39 -6.71 -9.45 -3.06
N ALA A 40 -5.46 -9.43 -3.54
CA ALA A 40 -5.12 -9.65 -4.95
C ALA A 40 -5.37 -11.11 -5.38
N LEU A 41 -5.26 -12.07 -4.46
CA LEU A 41 -5.49 -13.50 -4.72
C LEU A 41 -6.96 -13.92 -4.61
N THR A 42 -7.88 -12.97 -4.44
CA THR A 42 -9.31 -13.27 -4.47
C THR A 42 -9.80 -13.47 -5.90
N ASP A 43 -10.84 -14.29 -6.08
CA ASP A 43 -11.39 -14.58 -7.40
C ASP A 43 -11.91 -13.30 -8.07
N ALA A 44 -12.65 -12.47 -7.33
CA ALA A 44 -13.15 -11.19 -7.85
C ALA A 44 -12.03 -10.21 -8.26
N ALA A 45 -10.91 -10.16 -7.51
CA ALA A 45 -9.77 -9.30 -7.87
C ALA A 45 -9.05 -9.79 -9.13
N ARG A 46 -8.84 -11.10 -9.26
CA ARG A 46 -8.24 -11.69 -10.47
C ARG A 46 -9.10 -11.43 -11.71
N GLU A 47 -10.40 -11.64 -11.60
CA GLU A 47 -11.32 -11.35 -12.71
C GLU A 47 -11.35 -9.86 -13.05
N HIS A 48 -11.32 -8.99 -12.05
CA HIS A 48 -11.21 -7.55 -12.26
C HIS A 48 -9.94 -7.21 -13.06
N MET A 49 -8.80 -7.77 -12.67
CA MET A 49 -7.54 -7.54 -13.39
C MET A 49 -7.63 -7.96 -14.86
N VAL A 50 -8.15 -9.17 -15.14
CA VAL A 50 -8.35 -9.65 -16.53
C VAL A 50 -9.30 -8.73 -17.30
N ARG A 51 -10.40 -8.27 -16.69
CA ARG A 51 -11.34 -7.34 -17.34
C ARG A 51 -10.67 -6.02 -17.69
N VAL A 52 -9.95 -5.42 -16.75
CA VAL A 52 -9.30 -4.12 -16.91
C VAL A 52 -8.21 -4.15 -17.99
N THR A 53 -7.48 -5.26 -18.13
CA THR A 53 -6.40 -5.38 -19.12
C THR A 53 -6.85 -5.87 -20.49
N SER A 54 -8.03 -6.49 -20.60
CA SER A 54 -8.53 -7.15 -21.83
C SER A 54 -8.52 -6.30 -23.10
N THR A 55 -8.65 -4.98 -22.97
CA THR A 55 -8.70 -4.03 -24.11
C THR A 55 -7.38 -3.26 -24.29
N ALA A 56 -6.42 -3.44 -23.39
CA ALA A 56 -5.16 -2.73 -23.41
C ALA A 56 -4.14 -3.44 -24.32
N THR A 57 -3.49 -2.66 -25.19
CA THR A 57 -2.48 -3.14 -26.14
C THR A 57 -1.08 -2.63 -25.80
N THR A 58 -1.01 -1.62 -24.93
CA THR A 58 0.24 -1.05 -24.42
C THR A 58 0.17 -0.95 -22.90
N VAL A 59 1.22 -1.39 -22.22
CA VAL A 59 1.41 -1.22 -20.77
C VAL A 59 2.55 -0.23 -20.48
N LEU A 60 2.32 0.67 -19.54
CA LEU A 60 3.29 1.63 -19.04
C LEU A 60 3.79 1.17 -17.67
N LEU A 61 5.12 1.08 -17.52
CA LEU A 61 5.77 0.61 -16.30
C LEU A 61 6.87 1.56 -15.87
N GLY A 62 6.98 1.83 -14.57
CA GLY A 62 8.21 2.37 -14.00
C GLY A 62 9.26 1.27 -13.82
N ARG A 63 10.54 1.64 -13.73
CA ARG A 63 11.67 0.71 -13.51
C ARG A 63 11.40 -0.43 -12.53
N LYS A 64 10.92 -0.11 -11.32
CA LYS A 64 10.70 -1.10 -10.25
C LYS A 64 9.68 -2.17 -10.64
N ASN A 65 8.55 -1.75 -11.21
CA ASN A 65 7.51 -2.69 -11.67
C ASN A 65 7.95 -3.44 -12.91
N TYR A 66 8.70 -2.83 -13.84
CA TYR A 66 9.25 -3.56 -14.98
C TYR A 66 10.14 -4.73 -14.54
N GLN A 67 11.09 -4.46 -13.64
CA GLN A 67 11.97 -5.50 -13.10
C GLN A 67 11.17 -6.53 -12.30
N GLY A 68 10.27 -6.06 -11.42
CA GLY A 68 9.44 -6.91 -10.57
C GLY A 68 8.55 -7.87 -11.36
N PHE A 69 7.85 -7.34 -12.36
CA PHE A 69 6.95 -8.12 -13.20
C PHE A 69 7.71 -9.06 -14.12
N GLY A 70 8.86 -8.62 -14.66
CA GLY A 70 9.66 -9.39 -15.60
C GLY A 70 10.26 -10.66 -15.01
N SER A 71 10.53 -10.69 -13.70
CA SER A 71 11.00 -11.91 -13.03
C SER A 71 9.89 -12.85 -12.55
N TYR A 72 8.61 -12.50 -12.69
CA TYR A 72 7.48 -13.34 -12.25
C TYR A 72 6.60 -13.82 -13.39
N TRP A 73 5.93 -12.87 -14.06
CA TRP A 73 4.82 -13.17 -14.95
C TRP A 73 5.20 -14.02 -16.16
N PRO A 74 6.42 -13.92 -16.73
CA PRO A 74 6.85 -14.84 -17.79
C PRO A 74 6.85 -16.33 -17.38
N ALA A 75 7.06 -16.64 -16.10
CA ALA A 75 6.97 -18.00 -15.59
C ALA A 75 5.50 -18.44 -15.45
N VAL A 76 4.65 -17.57 -14.90
CA VAL A 76 3.20 -17.81 -14.74
C VAL A 76 2.54 -18.04 -16.10
N ALA A 77 2.92 -17.29 -17.13
CA ALA A 77 2.36 -17.41 -18.48
C ALA A 77 2.54 -18.81 -19.09
N LYS A 78 3.58 -19.54 -18.65
CA LYS A 78 3.97 -20.87 -19.11
C LYS A 78 3.56 -22.00 -18.16
N ASP A 79 3.06 -21.68 -16.97
CA ASP A 79 2.65 -22.66 -15.98
C ASP A 79 1.21 -23.11 -16.22
N GLU A 80 1.04 -24.35 -16.67
CA GLU A 80 -0.26 -24.96 -16.92
C GLU A 80 -1.07 -25.21 -15.64
N ASN A 81 -0.41 -25.23 -14.48
CA ASN A 81 -1.05 -25.43 -13.17
C ASN A 81 -1.46 -24.10 -12.51
N ALA A 82 -1.01 -22.96 -13.03
CA ALA A 82 -1.41 -21.66 -12.51
C ALA A 82 -2.92 -21.42 -12.73
N ASP A 83 -3.54 -20.65 -11.83
CA ASP A 83 -4.92 -20.22 -11.98
C ASP A 83 -5.13 -19.59 -13.37
N GLN A 84 -6.23 -19.95 -14.03
CA GLN A 84 -6.47 -19.55 -15.42
C GLN A 84 -6.50 -18.03 -15.58
N ARG A 85 -6.97 -17.27 -14.58
CA ARG A 85 -7.04 -15.80 -14.63
C ARG A 85 -5.66 -15.18 -14.52
N ASP A 86 -4.83 -15.68 -13.60
CA ASP A 86 -3.44 -15.25 -13.43
C ASP A 86 -2.63 -15.54 -14.70
N ARG A 87 -2.83 -16.73 -15.29
CA ARG A 87 -2.19 -17.13 -16.56
C ARG A 87 -2.63 -16.25 -17.73
N THR A 88 -3.92 -15.93 -17.80
CA THR A 88 -4.47 -15.04 -18.85
C THR A 88 -3.86 -13.64 -18.76
N PHE A 89 -3.78 -13.08 -17.55
CA PHE A 89 -3.10 -11.81 -17.30
C PHE A 89 -1.61 -11.88 -17.67
N ALA A 90 -0.92 -12.95 -17.25
CA ALA A 90 0.50 -13.16 -17.51
C ALA A 90 0.80 -13.22 -19.02
N GLN A 91 -0.01 -13.96 -19.77
CA GLN A 91 0.09 -14.10 -21.23
C GLN A 91 -0.17 -12.78 -21.94
N TRP A 92 -1.21 -12.04 -21.51
CA TRP A 92 -1.45 -10.68 -21.99
C TRP A 92 -0.22 -9.81 -21.74
N LEU A 93 0.30 -9.78 -20.51
CA LEU A 93 1.43 -8.95 -20.13
C LEU A 93 2.68 -9.31 -20.94
N ASP A 94 2.94 -10.58 -21.20
CA ASP A 94 4.07 -11.01 -22.04
C ASP A 94 3.92 -10.54 -23.50
N SER A 95 2.69 -10.56 -24.03
CA SER A 95 2.41 -10.22 -25.43
C SER A 95 2.40 -8.71 -25.76
N VAL A 96 1.94 -7.85 -24.85
CA VAL A 96 1.72 -6.42 -25.14
C VAL A 96 3.01 -5.60 -25.22
N GLU A 97 2.94 -4.44 -25.90
CA GLU A 97 4.00 -3.43 -25.88
C GLU A 97 4.20 -2.91 -24.45
N LYS A 98 5.44 -2.96 -23.96
CA LYS A 98 5.83 -2.43 -22.65
C LYS A 98 6.67 -1.17 -22.84
N VAL A 99 6.16 -0.04 -22.39
CA VAL A 99 6.89 1.23 -22.37
C VAL A 99 7.39 1.47 -20.97
N VAL A 100 8.72 1.42 -20.80
CA VAL A 100 9.37 1.43 -19.49
C VAL A 100 9.99 2.79 -19.22
N PHE A 101 9.43 3.53 -18.27
CA PHE A 101 9.96 4.82 -17.85
C PHE A 101 11.12 4.63 -16.87
N SER A 102 12.33 5.01 -17.30
CA SER A 102 13.55 4.89 -16.52
C SER A 102 14.69 5.72 -17.10
N SER A 103 15.42 6.44 -16.26
CA SER A 103 16.68 7.12 -16.60
C SER A 103 17.93 6.28 -16.29
N THR A 104 17.76 5.14 -15.60
CA THR A 104 18.88 4.31 -15.12
C THR A 104 18.94 2.92 -15.75
N LEU A 105 17.88 2.51 -16.46
CA LEU A 105 17.91 1.23 -17.18
C LEU A 105 18.53 1.47 -18.54
N THR A 106 19.50 0.63 -18.89
CA THR A 106 20.21 0.71 -20.18
C THR A 106 19.78 -0.38 -21.15
N ASP A 107 19.12 -1.44 -20.67
CA ASP A 107 18.71 -2.58 -21.49
C ASP A 107 17.31 -3.10 -21.11
N ALA A 108 16.58 -3.51 -22.15
CA ALA A 108 15.20 -3.94 -22.12
C ALA A 108 15.13 -5.45 -22.46
N THR A 109 15.30 -6.30 -21.46
CA THR A 109 15.45 -7.75 -21.65
C THR A 109 14.14 -8.51 -21.82
N TRP A 110 13.01 -7.93 -21.38
CA TRP A 110 11.69 -8.53 -21.55
C TRP A 110 11.18 -8.30 -22.98
N SER A 111 10.64 -9.34 -23.61
CA SER A 111 9.93 -9.28 -24.88
C SER A 111 8.96 -8.10 -25.00
N ASN A 112 8.96 -7.48 -26.18
CA ASN A 112 8.12 -6.32 -26.53
C ASN A 112 8.29 -5.12 -25.60
N SER A 113 9.47 -4.94 -24.98
CA SER A 113 9.76 -3.78 -24.14
C SER A 113 10.72 -2.78 -24.78
N ARG A 114 10.51 -1.50 -24.47
CA ARG A 114 11.44 -0.41 -24.79
C ARG A 114 11.54 0.55 -23.60
N ILE A 115 12.76 1.04 -23.37
CA ILE A 115 13.02 2.03 -22.33
C ILE A 115 12.82 3.44 -22.88
N VAL A 116 12.24 4.30 -22.06
CA VAL A 116 12.03 5.71 -22.36
C VAL A 116 12.48 6.55 -21.18
N ASP A 117 13.43 7.44 -21.44
CA ASP A 117 13.86 8.48 -20.52
C ASP A 117 13.29 9.84 -20.96
N ARG A 118 11.96 9.97 -20.87
CA ARG A 118 11.20 11.18 -21.22
C ARG A 118 10.00 11.31 -20.29
N ASP A 119 9.39 12.49 -20.29
CA ASP A 119 8.18 12.76 -19.53
C ASP A 119 7.03 11.80 -19.92
N PRO A 120 6.38 11.14 -18.94
CA PRO A 120 5.28 10.23 -19.21
C PRO A 120 4.09 10.85 -19.94
N ALA A 121 3.72 12.09 -19.64
CA ALA A 121 2.60 12.76 -20.30
C ALA A 121 2.88 13.01 -21.79
N GLU A 122 4.10 13.44 -22.15
CA GLU A 122 4.51 13.58 -23.56
C GLU A 122 4.43 12.25 -24.32
N VAL A 123 4.93 11.18 -23.72
CA VAL A 123 4.94 9.85 -24.33
C VAL A 123 3.52 9.32 -24.50
N VAL A 124 2.65 9.52 -23.51
CA VAL A 124 1.23 9.16 -23.60
C VAL A 124 0.51 9.92 -24.71
N LYS A 125 0.74 11.24 -24.84
CA LYS A 125 0.17 12.03 -25.94
C LYS A 125 0.56 11.48 -27.31
N GLN A 126 1.82 11.08 -27.47
CA GLN A 126 2.29 10.42 -28.68
C GLN A 126 1.60 9.07 -28.91
N LEU A 127 1.53 8.23 -27.87
CA LEU A 127 0.90 6.92 -27.95
C LEU A 127 -0.60 7.01 -28.27
N ARG A 128 -1.31 8.02 -27.78
CA ARG A 128 -2.72 8.25 -28.13
C ARG A 128 -2.95 8.48 -29.62
N GLN A 129 -1.98 9.08 -30.30
CA GLN A 129 -2.02 9.32 -31.75
C GLN A 129 -1.60 8.10 -32.57
N GLN A 130 -1.04 7.07 -31.92
CA GLN A 130 -0.37 5.95 -32.56
C GLN A 130 -0.96 4.63 -32.07
N GLY A 131 -1.65 3.91 -32.96
CA GLY A 131 -2.15 2.56 -32.70
C GLY A 131 -3.61 2.50 -32.20
N GLU A 132 -3.99 1.31 -31.76
CA GLU A 132 -5.34 0.95 -31.35
C GLU A 132 -5.32 0.33 -29.94
N GLY A 133 -6.48 0.23 -29.30
CA GLY A 133 -6.62 -0.34 -27.95
C GLY A 133 -6.16 0.60 -26.83
N ASN A 134 -6.45 0.22 -25.59
CA ASN A 134 -6.18 1.08 -24.43
C ASN A 134 -4.70 1.04 -24.02
N ILE A 135 -4.30 2.09 -23.31
CA ILE A 135 -2.98 2.21 -22.67
C ILE A 135 -3.21 2.03 -21.18
N ILE A 136 -2.49 1.11 -20.52
CA ILE A 136 -2.66 0.86 -19.10
C ILE A 136 -1.36 1.08 -18.32
N VAL A 137 -1.42 1.82 -17.21
CA VAL A 137 -0.35 1.92 -16.22
C VAL A 137 -0.62 0.93 -15.11
N LEU A 138 0.31 -0.01 -14.88
CA LEU A 138 0.17 -0.99 -13.79
C LEU A 138 1.05 -0.60 -12.60
N ALA A 139 0.41 -0.34 -11.46
CA ALA A 139 1.00 -0.14 -10.13
C ALA A 139 2.15 0.89 -10.03
N SER A 140 2.43 1.64 -11.10
CA SER A 140 3.63 2.46 -11.24
C SER A 140 3.38 3.86 -10.74
N VAL A 141 3.48 4.04 -9.42
CA VAL A 141 3.10 5.25 -8.69
C VAL A 141 3.68 6.54 -9.30
N SER A 142 4.97 6.56 -9.65
CA SER A 142 5.60 7.74 -10.24
C SER A 142 5.01 8.10 -11.60
N VAL A 143 4.69 7.09 -12.42
CA VAL A 143 4.06 7.25 -13.74
C VAL A 143 2.61 7.72 -13.56
N ILE A 144 1.84 7.06 -12.69
CA ILE A 144 0.44 7.42 -12.42
C ILE A 144 0.33 8.86 -11.91
N ARG A 145 1.17 9.26 -10.94
CA ARG A 145 1.19 10.63 -10.44
C ARG A 145 1.50 11.63 -11.54
N ASN A 146 2.51 11.40 -12.38
CA ASN A 146 2.84 12.31 -13.48
C ASN A 146 1.64 12.49 -14.44
N LEU A 147 0.94 11.40 -14.79
CA LEU A 147 -0.26 11.50 -15.64
C LEU A 147 -1.44 12.19 -14.97
N LEU A 148 -1.61 12.02 -13.65
CA LEU A 148 -2.61 12.77 -12.88
C LEU A 148 -2.28 14.27 -12.87
N TYR A 149 -1.01 14.63 -12.64
CA TYR A 149 -0.54 16.03 -12.68
C TYR A 149 -0.76 16.68 -14.05
N ALA A 150 -0.61 15.92 -15.12
CA ALA A 150 -0.78 16.41 -16.49
C ALA A 150 -2.23 16.32 -17.02
N ASP A 151 -3.20 15.85 -16.22
CA ASP A 151 -4.58 15.56 -16.63
C ASP A 151 -4.73 14.57 -17.81
N GLU A 152 -3.73 13.69 -17.99
CA GLU A 152 -3.62 12.73 -19.10
C GLU A 152 -4.23 11.35 -18.79
N LEU A 153 -4.79 11.18 -17.59
CA LEU A 153 -5.43 9.94 -17.17
C LEU A 153 -6.95 10.00 -17.39
N ASP A 154 -7.51 9.02 -18.11
CA ASP A 154 -8.94 8.97 -18.41
C ASP A 154 -9.72 8.12 -17.40
N ARG A 155 -9.09 7.04 -16.91
CA ARG A 155 -9.73 6.07 -16.04
C ARG A 155 -8.81 5.63 -14.90
N LEU A 156 -9.36 5.57 -13.69
CA LEU A 156 -8.73 5.02 -12.50
C LEU A 156 -9.44 3.73 -12.11
N THR A 157 -8.73 2.62 -12.11
CA THR A 157 -9.20 1.35 -11.53
C THR A 157 -8.42 1.10 -10.25
N ILE A 158 -9.13 1.07 -9.13
CA ILE A 158 -8.52 0.99 -7.81
C ILE A 158 -8.98 -0.29 -7.15
N THR A 159 -8.08 -1.09 -6.60
CA THR A 159 -8.41 -2.10 -5.59
C THR A 159 -8.20 -1.48 -4.22
N LEU A 160 -9.28 -1.03 -3.58
CA LEU A 160 -9.21 -0.46 -2.24
C LEU A 160 -9.34 -1.60 -1.22
N CYS A 161 -8.23 -1.97 -0.61
CA CYS A 161 -8.15 -3.02 0.39
C CYS A 161 -8.62 -2.49 1.76
N PRO A 162 -9.32 -3.30 2.56
CA PRO A 162 -9.81 -2.95 3.90
C PRO A 162 -8.68 -2.95 4.94
N GLU A 163 -7.55 -2.34 4.61
CA GLU A 163 -6.34 -2.31 5.43
C GLU A 163 -6.03 -0.86 5.83
N LEU A 164 -5.64 -0.64 7.08
CA LEU A 164 -5.03 0.61 7.53
C LEU A 164 -3.54 0.37 7.70
N VAL A 165 -2.75 0.89 6.78
CA VAL A 165 -1.30 0.63 6.75
C VAL A 165 -0.54 1.64 7.62
N GLY A 166 -1.13 2.81 7.87
CA GLY A 166 -0.64 3.77 8.86
C GLY A 166 0.57 4.59 8.43
N GLY A 167 1.11 4.33 7.24
CA GLY A 167 2.26 5.03 6.69
C GLY A 167 2.69 4.51 5.33
N GLY A 168 3.81 5.01 4.81
CA GLY A 168 4.26 4.76 3.44
C GLY A 168 3.79 5.81 2.44
N ALA A 169 4.06 5.60 1.17
CA ALA A 169 3.76 6.54 0.10
C ALA A 169 2.25 6.59 -0.20
N GLN A 170 1.72 7.80 -0.42
CA GLN A 170 0.31 8.01 -0.82
C GLN A 170 0.20 8.23 -2.31
N LEU A 171 -0.70 7.55 -3.01
CA LEU A 171 -0.89 7.86 -4.43
C LEU A 171 -1.31 9.32 -4.63
N PHE A 172 -2.32 9.74 -3.86
CA PHE A 172 -2.89 11.08 -3.87
C PHE A 172 -2.20 11.97 -2.83
N ALA A 173 -0.97 12.37 -3.12
CA ALA A 173 -0.23 13.31 -2.28
C ALA A 173 -0.75 14.76 -2.45
N GLU A 174 -0.43 15.62 -1.49
CA GLU A 174 -0.71 17.05 -1.59
C GLU A 174 -0.11 17.66 -2.86
N GLY A 175 -0.79 18.66 -3.43
CA GLY A 175 -0.37 19.39 -4.62
C GLY A 175 -0.93 18.87 -5.94
N LEU A 176 -1.63 17.73 -5.96
CA LEU A 176 -2.34 17.28 -7.17
C LEU A 176 -3.39 18.30 -7.64
N PRO A 177 -3.49 18.58 -8.96
CA PRO A 177 -4.52 19.46 -9.48
C PRO A 177 -5.92 18.96 -9.14
N ALA A 178 -6.80 19.89 -8.74
CA ALA A 178 -8.19 19.57 -8.49
C ALA A 178 -8.83 19.02 -9.78
N SER A 179 -9.42 17.84 -9.68
CA SER A 179 -10.07 17.14 -10.79
C SER A 179 -11.36 16.47 -10.31
N SER A 180 -12.28 16.24 -11.24
CA SER A 180 -13.55 15.56 -10.97
C SER A 180 -13.58 14.21 -11.69
N TRP A 181 -14.19 13.23 -11.02
CA TRP A 181 -14.25 11.85 -11.46
C TRP A 181 -15.66 11.33 -11.20
N THR A 182 -16.16 10.47 -12.09
CA THR A 182 -17.46 9.80 -11.92
C THR A 182 -17.24 8.31 -11.75
N LEU A 183 -17.94 7.69 -10.79
CA LEU A 183 -17.95 6.24 -10.67
C LEU A 183 -18.67 5.66 -11.89
N SER A 184 -18.01 4.78 -12.64
CA SER A 184 -18.59 4.10 -13.80
C SER A 184 -18.83 2.62 -13.58
N ASP A 185 -18.07 1.99 -12.67
CA ASP A 185 -18.30 0.61 -12.24
C ASP A 185 -17.78 0.40 -10.81
N MET A 186 -18.28 -0.62 -10.11
CA MET A 186 -17.79 -1.03 -8.80
C MET A 186 -18.13 -2.50 -8.53
N SER A 187 -17.14 -3.24 -8.03
CA SER A 187 -17.35 -4.60 -7.50
C SER A 187 -16.76 -4.76 -6.10
N THR A 188 -17.18 -5.79 -5.38
CA THR A 188 -16.58 -6.20 -4.10
C THR A 188 -15.87 -7.54 -4.26
N THR A 189 -14.88 -7.79 -3.41
CA THR A 189 -14.17 -9.07 -3.34
C THR A 189 -14.53 -9.84 -2.08
N GLU A 190 -14.18 -11.11 -2.06
CA GLU A 190 -14.32 -12.05 -0.95
C GLU A 190 -13.55 -11.60 0.31
N SER A 191 -12.50 -10.79 0.11
CA SER A 191 -11.68 -10.23 1.19
C SER A 191 -12.23 -8.94 1.79
N GLY A 192 -13.35 -8.43 1.28
CA GLY A 192 -13.90 -7.13 1.65
C GLY A 192 -13.26 -5.94 0.93
N ALA A 193 -12.27 -6.16 0.06
CA ALA A 193 -11.78 -5.10 -0.83
C ALA A 193 -12.85 -4.69 -1.84
N ILE A 194 -12.86 -3.42 -2.21
CA ILE A 194 -13.74 -2.89 -3.26
C ILE A 194 -12.91 -2.47 -4.47
N CYS A 195 -13.45 -2.68 -5.67
CA CYS A 195 -12.77 -2.38 -6.92
C CYS A 195 -13.53 -1.32 -7.73
N PRO A 196 -13.55 -0.04 -7.29
CA PRO A 196 -14.18 1.01 -8.05
C PRO A 196 -13.41 1.36 -9.33
N VAL A 197 -14.17 1.72 -10.36
CA VAL A 197 -13.68 2.27 -11.62
C VAL A 197 -14.24 3.68 -11.75
N TYR A 198 -13.34 4.65 -11.88
CA TYR A 198 -13.68 6.06 -12.05
C TYR A 198 -13.25 6.57 -13.42
N ASP A 199 -14.14 7.30 -14.09
CA ASP A 199 -13.85 8.01 -15.33
C ASP A 199 -13.66 9.50 -15.06
N ARG A 200 -12.67 10.09 -15.73
CA ARG A 200 -12.31 11.50 -15.62
C ARG A 200 -13.41 12.37 -16.24
N VAL A 201 -13.89 13.37 -15.50
CA VAL A 201 -14.88 14.35 -15.99
C VAL A 201 -14.18 15.62 -16.46
N ARG A 202 -14.09 15.85 -17.78
CA ARG A 202 -13.49 17.08 -18.32
C ARG A 202 -14.55 18.15 -18.55
N SER A 203 -14.16 19.42 -18.63
CA SER A 203 -15.10 20.56 -18.74
C SER A 203 -16.01 20.49 -19.97
N GLY A 204 -15.65 19.72 -21.01
CA GLY A 204 -16.50 19.42 -22.16
C GLY A 204 -17.52 18.29 -21.95
N ASP A 205 -17.36 17.47 -20.90
CA ASP A 205 -18.22 16.31 -20.58
C ASP A 205 -19.34 16.66 -19.60
N ARG A 206 -19.36 17.90 -19.06
CA ARG A 206 -20.49 18.40 -18.27
C ARG A 206 -21.72 18.49 -19.17
N ARG A 207 -22.49 17.40 -19.25
CA ARG A 207 -23.94 17.54 -19.39
C ARG A 207 -24.36 18.45 -18.26
N VAL A 208 -24.89 19.62 -18.62
CA VAL A 208 -25.49 20.57 -17.70
C VAL A 208 -26.59 19.82 -16.96
N VAL A 209 -26.27 19.33 -15.76
CA VAL A 209 -27.29 19.01 -14.77
C VAL A 209 -27.63 20.35 -14.13
N ASP A 210 -28.51 21.09 -14.79
CA ASP A 210 -29.20 22.21 -14.16
C ASP A 210 -30.16 21.62 -13.12
N GLN A 211 -29.65 21.35 -11.94
CA GLN A 211 -30.47 21.31 -10.74
C GLN A 211 -30.24 22.63 -10.02
N GLY A 212 -31.07 23.60 -10.39
CA GLY A 212 -31.15 24.88 -9.71
C GLY A 212 -31.40 24.68 -8.22
N TYR A 213 -30.43 25.08 -7.40
CA TYR A 213 -30.72 25.51 -6.04
C TYR A 213 -31.29 26.93 -6.11
N GLY A 214 -32.56 27.01 -6.51
CA GLY A 214 -33.38 28.19 -6.30
C GLY A 214 -33.68 28.30 -4.80
N GLY A 215 -33.25 29.40 -4.19
CA GLY A 215 -33.47 29.65 -2.77
C GLY A 215 -34.95 29.66 -2.41
N ALA A 216 -35.29 28.88 -1.38
CA ALA A 216 -36.50 29.07 -0.61
C ALA A 216 -36.17 28.83 0.88
N SER A 217 -36.44 29.85 1.70
CA SER A 217 -36.36 29.78 3.16
C SER A 217 -37.28 28.69 3.73
N PRO A 218 -36.96 28.09 4.89
CA PRO A 218 -37.74 26.99 5.43
C PRO A 218 -39.02 27.53 6.07
N GLN A 219 -40.17 27.23 5.46
CA GLN A 219 -41.43 27.18 6.21
C GLN A 219 -41.69 25.75 6.65
N ALA A 220 -41.91 25.60 7.95
CA ALA A 220 -42.26 24.33 8.57
C ALA A 220 -43.55 23.78 7.97
N THR A 221 -43.46 22.60 7.35
CA THR A 221 -44.64 21.80 7.01
C THR A 221 -44.42 20.36 7.45
N THR A 222 -45.41 19.87 8.18
CA THR A 222 -45.54 18.61 8.91
C THR A 222 -45.33 17.36 8.07
N MET A 223 -44.59 16.37 8.60
CA MET A 223 -44.40 15.03 8.01
C MET A 223 -45.71 14.23 7.98
N PRO A 224 -46.09 13.58 6.86
CA PRO A 224 -47.09 12.52 6.87
C PRO A 224 -46.47 11.20 7.35
N ALA A 225 -47.16 10.55 8.29
CA ALA A 225 -46.76 9.28 8.90
C ALA A 225 -46.95 8.10 7.94
N SER A 226 -45.88 7.68 7.27
CA SER A 226 -45.75 6.33 6.70
C SER A 226 -44.29 6.14 6.28
N LEU A 227 -43.65 5.09 6.80
CA LEU A 227 -42.23 4.70 6.70
C LEU A 227 -41.38 4.99 7.95
N ALA A 228 -41.77 4.37 9.07
CA ALA A 228 -40.84 4.06 10.15
C ALA A 228 -40.12 2.72 9.85
N PRO A 229 -38.81 2.59 10.17
CA PRO A 229 -38.04 1.37 9.91
C PRO A 229 -38.48 0.23 10.83
N ARG A 230 -38.69 -0.95 10.24
CA ARG A 230 -38.98 -2.20 10.97
C ARG A 230 -37.73 -2.68 11.72
N ILE A 231 -37.74 -2.50 13.04
CA ILE A 231 -36.80 -3.12 13.98
C ILE A 231 -37.22 -4.59 14.17
N LEU A 232 -36.33 -5.52 13.82
CA LEU A 232 -36.48 -6.95 14.13
C LEU A 232 -36.29 -7.16 15.65
N ARG A 233 -37.37 -7.50 16.36
CA ARG A 233 -37.32 -7.98 17.75
C ARG A 233 -37.08 -9.49 17.78
N VAL A 234 -36.03 -9.91 18.49
CA VAL A 234 -35.87 -11.30 18.98
C VAL A 234 -36.53 -11.38 20.36
N PRO A 235 -37.50 -12.27 20.62
CA PRO A 235 -38.16 -12.37 21.92
C PRO A 235 -37.50 -13.40 22.83
N GLY A 236 -37.26 -13.01 24.10
CA GLY A 236 -37.17 -13.93 25.23
C GLY A 236 -35.89 -13.87 26.06
N LEU A 237 -35.81 -12.91 27.01
CA LEU A 237 -35.17 -13.13 28.32
C LEU A 237 -35.55 -11.96 29.28
N PRO A 238 -35.98 -12.24 30.52
CA PRO A 238 -36.37 -11.22 31.50
C PRO A 238 -35.16 -10.57 32.20
N LEU A 239 -35.38 -9.37 32.72
CA LEU A 239 -34.38 -8.55 33.42
C LEU A 239 -34.26 -8.90 34.92
N ALA A 240 -32.99 -8.87 35.36
CA ALA A 240 -32.44 -8.53 36.67
C ALA A 240 -32.57 -9.50 37.86
N GLY A 241 -31.39 -9.92 38.36
CA GLY A 241 -31.10 -10.04 39.79
C GLY A 241 -30.98 -11.44 40.36
N SER A 242 -29.79 -12.04 40.29
CA SER A 242 -29.22 -12.86 41.38
C SER A 242 -27.85 -13.42 40.98
N VAL A 243 -26.94 -13.35 41.95
CA VAL A 243 -25.65 -14.05 42.08
C VAL A 243 -25.65 -15.43 41.43
N TRP A 244 -24.60 -15.78 40.68
CA TRP A 244 -24.34 -17.20 40.38
C TRP A 244 -22.83 -17.55 40.33
N ASP A 245 -22.62 -18.80 40.73
CA ASP A 245 -21.48 -19.54 41.25
C ASP A 245 -20.90 -20.42 40.11
N PRO A 246 -19.57 -20.63 39.97
CA PRO A 246 -19.03 -21.38 38.85
C PRO A 246 -19.07 -22.89 39.14
N GLY A 247 -19.79 -23.64 38.31
CA GLY A 247 -19.83 -25.11 38.31
C GLY A 247 -19.96 -25.67 36.89
N PRO A 248 -19.64 -26.96 36.67
CA PRO A 248 -18.37 -27.36 36.06
C PRO A 248 -18.44 -27.61 34.54
N GLU A 249 -17.27 -27.59 33.90
CA GLU A 249 -17.03 -27.93 32.49
C GLU A 249 -17.72 -29.22 32.04
N PRO A 250 -18.30 -29.26 30.82
CA PRO A 250 -18.65 -30.50 30.17
C PRO A 250 -17.52 -31.03 29.27
N ALA A 251 -17.36 -32.35 29.39
CA ALA A 251 -16.33 -33.22 28.86
C ALA A 251 -16.09 -33.19 27.34
N THR A 252 -14.83 -33.44 27.01
CA THR A 252 -14.25 -33.87 25.73
C THR A 252 -15.01 -35.03 25.05
N ALA A 253 -15.19 -34.91 23.72
CA ALA A 253 -15.57 -36.01 22.83
C ALA A 253 -14.79 -35.93 21.49
N PRO A 254 -14.62 -37.05 20.75
CA PRO A 254 -13.31 -37.47 20.25
C PRO A 254 -12.95 -36.99 18.85
N ARG A 255 -11.63 -37.00 18.63
CA ARG A 255 -10.88 -36.63 17.42
C ARG A 255 -11.14 -37.64 16.30
N ALA A 256 -11.72 -37.19 15.19
CA ALA A 256 -11.79 -37.96 13.95
C ALA A 256 -10.50 -37.77 13.13
N THR A 257 -9.81 -38.87 12.85
CA THR A 257 -8.62 -38.95 11.97
C THR A 257 -8.99 -39.51 10.61
N ALA A 258 -8.64 -38.81 9.53
CA ALA A 258 -8.31 -39.35 8.19
C ALA A 258 -7.79 -38.19 7.28
N PRO A 259 -7.12 -38.48 6.16
CA PRO A 259 -5.85 -39.21 6.01
C PRO A 259 -4.72 -38.27 5.52
N ARG A 260 -3.47 -38.70 5.73
CA ARG A 260 -2.27 -38.10 5.12
C ARG A 260 -2.32 -38.29 3.60
N ALA A 261 -2.31 -37.21 2.85
CA ALA A 261 -1.92 -37.18 1.45
C ALA A 261 -0.66 -36.32 1.31
N THR A 262 0.37 -36.94 0.75
CA THR A 262 1.74 -36.49 0.59
C THR A 262 1.93 -35.56 -0.62
N ALA A 263 2.92 -34.68 -0.49
CA ALA A 263 3.65 -33.95 -1.52
C ALA A 263 2.89 -32.80 -2.22
N THR A 264 2.69 -31.70 -1.49
CA THR A 264 2.52 -30.36 -2.07
C THR A 264 3.90 -29.74 -2.23
N VAL A 265 4.31 -29.48 -3.47
CA VAL A 265 5.47 -28.61 -3.75
C VAL A 265 5.13 -27.22 -3.22
N HIS A 266 5.88 -26.76 -2.21
CA HIS A 266 5.58 -25.57 -1.43
C HIS A 266 6.01 -24.31 -2.19
N TRP A 267 5.04 -23.57 -2.73
CA TRP A 267 5.25 -22.27 -3.40
C TRP A 267 5.81 -21.16 -2.47
N MET A 268 5.91 -21.42 -1.16
CA MET A 268 6.59 -20.55 -0.18
C MET A 268 8.10 -20.37 -0.44
N ASP A 269 8.73 -21.23 -1.25
CA ASP A 269 10.13 -21.10 -1.63
C ASP A 269 10.40 -19.94 -2.62
N TRP A 270 9.34 -19.39 -3.24
CA TRP A 270 9.46 -18.44 -4.35
C TRP A 270 9.53 -16.96 -3.93
N LEU A 271 9.05 -16.63 -2.73
CA LEU A 271 9.19 -15.27 -2.21
C LEU A 271 10.69 -14.88 -2.05
N GLY A 272 11.58 -15.85 -1.85
CA GLY A 272 13.03 -15.64 -1.60
C GLY A 272 13.88 -15.09 -2.76
N TRP A 273 13.30 -14.71 -3.90
CA TRP A 273 14.02 -14.13 -5.04
C TRP A 273 13.73 -12.64 -5.28
N PHE A 274 12.60 -12.13 -4.79
CA PHE A 274 12.25 -10.69 -4.83
C PHE A 274 12.65 -9.94 -3.57
N ILE A 275 13.12 -10.71 -2.60
CA ILE A 275 13.50 -10.29 -1.28
C ILE A 275 14.82 -11.03 -1.00
N PRO A 276 15.95 -10.34 -0.74
CA PRO A 276 17.14 -10.99 -0.19
C PRO A 276 16.68 -11.86 0.97
N ARG A 277 17.23 -13.08 1.09
CA ARG A 277 16.84 -14.22 1.95
C ARG A 277 16.63 -13.97 3.48
N GLY A 278 16.25 -12.77 3.91
CA GLY A 278 15.98 -12.34 5.28
C GLY A 278 14.81 -11.36 5.43
N LEU A 279 13.81 -11.35 4.55
CA LEU A 279 12.69 -10.38 4.60
C LEU A 279 11.29 -10.97 4.31
N LEU A 280 11.13 -12.30 4.35
CA LEU A 280 9.82 -12.97 4.24
C LEU A 280 9.58 -13.80 5.47
N HIS A 281 8.50 -13.45 6.18
CA HIS A 281 8.44 -13.55 7.63
C HIS A 281 9.67 -12.93 8.28
N ARG A 282 9.72 -11.60 8.25
CA ARG A 282 10.13 -10.93 9.47
C ARG A 282 8.84 -10.55 10.22
N PRO A 283 8.29 -11.39 11.15
CA PRO A 283 7.68 -10.75 12.34
C PRO A 283 8.74 -9.75 12.76
N VAL A 284 8.43 -8.45 12.90
CA VAL A 284 9.41 -7.35 13.03
C VAL A 284 10.69 -7.92 13.63
N THR A 285 11.69 -8.27 12.79
CA THR A 285 12.60 -9.31 13.31
C THR A 285 13.40 -8.67 14.37
N GLU A 286 13.11 -9.16 15.55
CA GLU A 286 13.83 -8.90 16.74
C GLU A 286 15.30 -9.11 16.38
N SER A 287 16.14 -8.17 16.78
CA SER A 287 17.56 -8.44 16.64
C SER A 287 17.85 -9.81 17.29
N LEU A 288 18.67 -10.62 16.61
CA LEU A 288 19.19 -11.86 17.20
C LEU A 288 20.25 -11.56 18.26
N ALA A 289 20.73 -10.31 18.32
CA ALA A 289 21.53 -9.84 19.42
C ALA A 289 20.68 -9.80 20.70
N PRO A 290 21.22 -10.22 21.85
CA PRO A 290 20.52 -10.07 23.10
C PRO A 290 20.18 -8.58 23.34
N PRO A 291 18.96 -8.26 23.80
CA PRO A 291 18.58 -6.89 24.07
C PRO A 291 19.46 -6.29 25.16
N ASP A 292 19.83 -5.03 24.98
CA ASP A 292 20.68 -4.31 25.93
C ASP A 292 19.89 -4.05 27.23
N PRO A 293 20.50 -4.22 28.41
CA PRO A 293 19.85 -3.96 29.69
C PRO A 293 19.19 -2.57 29.80
N ALA A 294 19.76 -1.55 29.17
CA ALA A 294 19.20 -0.20 29.16
C ALA A 294 17.87 -0.13 28.37
N ASP A 295 17.75 -0.87 27.26
CA ASP A 295 16.48 -0.92 26.51
C ASP A 295 15.40 -1.62 27.30
N LEU A 296 15.76 -2.73 27.95
CA LEU A 296 14.81 -3.49 28.77
C LEU A 296 14.30 -2.63 29.92
N SER A 297 15.20 -1.92 30.62
CA SER A 297 14.84 -1.02 31.70
C SER A 297 13.89 0.09 31.23
N GLN A 298 14.10 0.64 30.03
CA GLN A 298 13.26 1.71 29.49
C GLN A 298 11.89 1.19 29.02
N LEU A 299 11.84 -0.02 28.48
CA LEU A 299 10.57 -0.70 28.16
C LEU A 299 9.77 -1.03 29.43
N ASP A 300 10.45 -1.45 30.49
CA ASP A 300 9.83 -1.69 31.80
C ASP A 300 9.28 -0.39 32.41
N GLU A 301 10.02 0.72 32.31
CA GLU A 301 9.51 2.04 32.73
C GLU A 301 8.24 2.43 31.96
N LEU A 302 8.19 2.19 30.64
CA LEU A 302 6.97 2.45 29.87
C LEU A 302 5.80 1.56 30.32
N ARG A 303 6.06 0.28 30.65
CA ARG A 303 5.02 -0.62 31.20
C ARG A 303 4.52 -0.13 32.54
N ASP A 304 5.42 0.31 33.43
CA ASP A 304 5.08 0.84 34.75
C ASP A 304 4.25 2.13 34.66
N LEU A 305 4.46 2.93 33.61
CA LEU A 305 3.65 4.09 33.26
C LEU A 305 2.28 3.74 32.65
N GLY A 306 1.95 2.45 32.48
CA GLY A 306 0.70 1.96 31.91
C GLY A 306 0.64 2.00 30.38
N SER A 307 1.80 2.10 29.71
CA SER A 307 1.89 2.16 28.26
C SER A 307 1.58 0.80 27.61
N ARG A 308 0.73 0.80 26.60
CA ARG A 308 0.33 -0.36 25.80
C ARG A 308 1.34 -0.65 24.70
N LEU A 309 2.42 -1.36 25.04
CA LEU A 309 3.57 -1.64 24.14
C LEU A 309 3.24 -2.49 22.90
N GLU A 310 2.01 -3.01 22.77
CA GLU A 310 1.51 -3.65 21.56
C GLU A 310 1.05 -2.65 20.48
N LEU A 311 0.89 -1.37 20.84
CA LEU A 311 0.54 -0.29 19.94
C LEU A 311 1.79 0.40 19.38
N PRO A 312 1.67 1.15 18.27
CA PRO A 312 2.80 1.95 17.77
C PRO A 312 3.10 3.16 18.68
N HIS A 313 4.37 3.33 19.05
CA HIS A 313 4.90 4.46 19.80
C HIS A 313 5.73 5.37 18.90
N PRO A 314 5.68 6.70 19.09
CA PRO A 314 6.65 7.60 18.48
C PRO A 314 7.99 7.49 19.24
N VAL A 315 8.82 6.53 18.83
CA VAL A 315 10.13 6.26 19.40
C VAL A 315 11.14 7.26 18.84
N SER A 316 11.80 7.98 19.74
CA SER A 316 12.74 9.05 19.43
C SER A 316 14.15 8.64 19.85
N ALA A 317 15.00 8.35 18.88
CA ALA A 317 16.41 8.11 19.14
C ALA A 317 17.17 9.43 19.27
N LEU A 318 18.14 9.45 20.18
CA LEU A 318 19.01 10.59 20.46
C LEU A 318 20.40 10.32 19.91
N LEU A 319 20.84 11.18 18.99
CA LEU A 319 22.17 11.16 18.39
C LEU A 319 22.91 12.45 18.72
N GLU A 320 24.24 12.38 18.81
CA GLU A 320 25.11 13.54 19.05
C GLU A 320 26.18 13.66 17.98
N PHE A 321 26.51 14.89 17.61
CA PHE A 321 27.47 15.25 16.57
C PHE A 321 28.40 16.37 17.06
N ALA A 322 29.63 16.40 16.53
CA ALA A 322 30.64 17.39 16.93
C ALA A 322 30.36 18.77 16.31
N SER A 323 29.64 18.83 15.18
CA SER A 323 29.34 20.08 14.47
C SER A 323 27.92 20.13 13.90
N GLU A 324 27.45 21.36 13.65
CA GLU A 324 26.15 21.62 13.01
C GLU A 324 26.07 20.98 11.63
N LYS A 325 27.16 21.06 10.86
CA LYS A 325 27.24 20.53 9.50
C LYS A 325 27.03 19.01 9.47
N GLU A 326 27.63 18.28 10.41
CA GLU A 326 27.45 16.83 10.52
C GLU A 326 26.02 16.49 10.94
N ALA A 327 25.47 17.21 11.92
CA ALA A 327 24.09 17.02 12.35
C ALA A 327 23.08 17.26 11.21
N LEU A 328 23.25 18.33 10.42
CA LEU A 328 22.39 18.62 9.28
C LEU A 328 22.55 17.59 8.14
N SER A 329 23.78 17.12 7.88
CA SER A 329 24.00 16.03 6.92
C SER A 329 23.31 14.74 7.36
N ALA A 330 23.25 14.48 8.66
CA ALA A 330 22.55 13.32 9.21
C ALA A 330 21.02 13.44 9.09
N VAL A 331 20.44 14.65 9.16
CA VAL A 331 19.01 14.88 8.92
C VAL A 331 18.62 14.39 7.53
N ASP A 332 19.35 14.76 6.48
CA ASP A 332 19.02 14.36 5.10
C ASP A 332 19.15 12.85 4.87
N ALA A 333 20.09 12.20 5.55
CA ALA A 333 20.24 10.75 5.50
C ALA A 333 19.07 10.05 6.22
N LEU A 334 18.79 10.45 7.47
CA LEU A 334 17.77 9.80 8.29
C LEU A 334 16.34 10.12 7.83
N ALA A 335 16.10 11.30 7.25
CA ALA A 335 14.81 11.63 6.64
C ALA A 335 14.49 10.75 5.43
N ARG A 336 15.50 10.40 4.61
CA ARG A 336 15.35 9.41 3.52
C ARG A 336 15.01 8.02 4.05
N ASP A 337 15.44 7.71 5.27
CA ASP A 337 15.15 6.46 5.97
C ASP A 337 13.83 6.51 6.77
N GLY A 338 13.04 7.58 6.62
CA GLY A 338 11.70 7.71 7.19
C GLY A 338 11.64 8.25 8.63
N PHE A 339 12.71 8.88 9.11
CA PHE A 339 12.73 9.52 10.43
C PHE A 339 12.32 11.00 10.37
N ALA A 340 11.48 11.43 11.30
CA ALA A 340 11.28 12.84 11.59
C ALA A 340 12.42 13.35 12.48
N CYS A 341 13.22 14.27 11.96
CA CYS A 341 14.44 14.74 12.64
C CYS A 341 14.27 16.14 13.22
N LYS A 342 14.79 16.37 14.43
CA LYS A 342 14.92 17.69 15.04
C LYS A 342 16.33 17.86 15.59
N VAL A 343 17.00 18.96 15.22
CA VAL A 343 18.37 19.25 15.62
C VAL A 343 18.40 20.40 16.63
N ARG A 344 19.30 20.34 17.61
CA ARG A 344 19.47 21.37 18.64
C ARG A 344 20.95 21.50 19.04
N ALA A 345 21.43 22.74 19.13
CA ALA A 345 22.75 23.03 19.71
C ALA A 345 22.77 22.74 21.22
N MET A 346 23.84 22.10 21.69
CA MET A 346 24.10 21.84 23.11
C MET A 346 25.01 22.91 23.70
N GLN A 347 25.00 23.04 25.03
CA GLN A 347 25.76 24.10 25.73
C GLN A 347 27.28 23.91 25.65
N ASP A 348 27.76 22.70 25.36
CA ASP A 348 29.17 22.31 25.23
C ASP A 348 29.71 22.45 23.80
N GLY A 349 28.93 23.02 22.88
CA GLY A 349 29.29 23.20 21.47
C GLY A 349 29.00 21.98 20.58
N ARG A 350 28.52 20.87 21.13
CA ARG A 350 28.03 19.71 20.37
C ARG A 350 26.61 19.94 19.87
N TRP A 351 26.15 19.06 18.99
CA TRP A 351 24.83 19.12 18.38
C TRP A 351 24.07 17.83 18.63
N SER A 352 22.84 17.95 19.11
CA SER A 352 21.95 16.82 19.33
C SER A 352 20.93 16.73 18.22
N LEU A 353 20.71 15.52 17.69
CA LEU A 353 19.67 15.20 16.73
C LEU A 353 18.72 14.18 17.38
N ARG A 354 17.43 14.52 17.42
CA ARG A 354 16.36 13.60 17.78
C ARG A 354 15.73 13.06 16.50
N ALA A 355 15.87 11.75 16.27
CA ALA A 355 15.30 11.04 15.13
C ALA A 355 14.10 10.20 15.59
N THR A 356 12.89 10.63 15.22
CA THR A 356 11.64 9.99 15.64
C THR A 356 11.06 9.12 14.53
N SER A 357 10.66 7.90 14.88
CA SER A 357 9.91 7.00 14.00
C SER A 357 8.81 6.31 14.80
N THR A 358 7.70 5.99 14.13
CA THR A 358 6.57 5.30 14.76
C THR A 358 6.73 3.79 14.58
N LEU A 359 6.86 3.05 15.68
CA LEU A 359 7.04 1.60 15.68
C LEU A 359 6.46 0.97 16.96
N VAL A 360 6.15 -0.33 16.93
CA VAL A 360 5.75 -1.09 18.13
C VAL A 360 7.02 -1.46 18.91
N PRO A 361 7.24 -0.95 20.14
CA PRO A 361 8.51 -1.06 20.85
C PRO A 361 8.66 -2.41 21.56
N THR A 362 8.95 -3.48 20.83
CA THR A 362 9.43 -4.75 21.42
C THR A 362 10.95 -4.68 21.68
N PRO A 363 11.52 -5.46 22.62
CA PRO A 363 12.96 -5.52 22.85
C PRO A 363 13.77 -5.70 21.56
N GLY A 364 13.27 -6.55 20.67
CA GLY A 364 13.88 -6.80 19.38
C GLY A 364 13.81 -5.63 18.40
N THR A 365 12.68 -4.93 18.34
CA THR A 365 12.52 -3.75 17.47
C THR A 365 13.45 -2.61 17.89
N ILE A 366 13.60 -2.40 19.20
CA ILE A 366 14.46 -1.36 19.79
C ILE A 366 15.93 -1.71 19.59
N THR A 367 16.32 -2.96 19.84
CA THR A 367 17.71 -3.42 19.62
C THR A 367 18.12 -3.18 18.17
N ARG A 368 17.23 -3.48 17.22
CA ARG A 368 17.45 -3.26 15.79
C ARG A 368 17.50 -1.77 15.42
N LEU A 369 16.64 -0.95 16.04
CA LEU A 369 16.68 0.49 15.87
C LEU A 369 18.05 1.04 16.29
N ARG A 370 18.56 0.60 17.45
CA ARG A 370 19.91 0.95 17.92
C ARG A 370 20.96 0.52 16.92
N GLU A 371 21.05 -0.76 16.55
CA GLU A 371 22.07 -1.27 15.62
C GLU A 371 22.11 -0.45 14.33
N ARG A 372 20.94 -0.16 13.77
CA ARG A 372 20.81 0.62 12.54
C ARG A 372 21.33 2.04 12.71
N LEU A 373 20.90 2.73 13.78
CA LEU A 373 21.31 4.11 14.02
C LEU A 373 22.77 4.24 14.45
N SER A 374 23.31 3.26 15.19
CA SER A 374 24.74 3.18 15.52
C SER A 374 25.57 3.04 14.25
N ALA A 375 25.19 2.15 13.32
CA ALA A 375 25.87 2.00 12.03
C ALA A 375 25.78 3.28 11.16
N SER A 376 24.62 3.95 11.16
CA SER A 376 24.46 5.25 10.49
C SER A 376 25.38 6.31 11.13
N CYS A 377 25.49 6.33 12.46
CA CYS A 377 26.35 7.26 13.18
C CYS A 377 27.84 7.08 12.86
N GLU A 378 28.32 5.83 12.72
CA GLU A 378 29.70 5.56 12.30
C GLU A 378 30.01 6.18 10.93
N THR A 379 29.05 6.14 10.00
CA THR A 379 29.21 6.73 8.66
C THR A 379 29.10 8.26 8.68
N LEU A 380 28.25 8.79 9.56
CA LEU A 380 27.90 10.22 9.63
C LEU A 380 28.72 11.00 10.66
N SER A 381 29.76 10.39 11.25
CA SER A 381 30.57 10.98 12.33
C SER A 381 29.74 11.42 13.56
N GLY A 382 28.71 10.65 13.89
CA GLY A 382 27.85 10.85 15.05
C GLY A 382 28.04 9.78 16.13
N THR A 383 27.33 9.93 17.24
CA THR A 383 27.25 8.93 18.31
C THR A 383 25.79 8.69 18.69
N TYR A 384 25.38 7.43 18.72
CA TYR A 384 24.08 7.04 19.28
C TYR A 384 24.14 7.07 20.81
N VAL A 385 23.22 7.81 21.44
CA VAL A 385 23.18 7.99 22.89
C VAL A 385 22.13 7.09 23.54
N GLY A 386 20.96 6.97 22.92
CA GLY A 386 19.84 6.23 23.47
C GLY A 386 18.55 6.53 22.72
N TRP A 387 17.42 6.19 23.32
CA TRP A 387 16.10 6.53 22.81
C TRP A 387 15.17 6.93 23.94
N ASP A 388 14.02 7.50 23.61
CA ASP A 388 12.88 7.69 24.49
C ASP A 388 11.57 7.54 23.71
N ALA A 389 10.47 7.29 24.41
CA ALA A 389 9.14 7.33 23.84
C ALA A 389 8.15 7.84 24.90
N PRO A 390 7.12 8.59 24.53
CA PRO A 390 6.01 8.87 25.43
C PRO A 390 5.14 7.61 25.65
N PRO A 391 4.44 7.47 26.79
CA PRO A 391 3.48 6.40 26.98
C PRO A 391 2.30 6.52 26.00
N VAL A 392 1.75 5.38 25.58
CA VAL A 392 0.57 5.27 24.71
C VAL A 392 -0.46 4.42 25.44
N TYR A 393 -1.69 4.91 25.58
CA TYR A 393 -2.75 4.32 26.41
C TYR A 393 -3.85 3.63 25.60
#